data_AF-A0ABD2ATA4-F1
#
_entry.id   AF-A0ABD2ATA4-F1
#
_cell.length_a   1.000
_cell.length_b   1.000
_cell.length_c   1.000
_cell.angle_alpha   90.00
_cell.angle_beta   90.00
_cell.angle_gamma   90.00
#
_symmetry.space_group_name_H-M   'P 1'
#
loop_
_entity.id
_entity.type
_entity.pdbx_description
1 polymer ?
#
loop_
_entity_poly.entity_id
_entity_poly.type
_entity_poly.pdbx_seq_one_letter_code
_entity_poly.pdbx_strand_id
1 'polypeptide(L)' 'MHYACYKPYENISIDEQLFPTKAQCHFTQYMPNKLHKFGIKCNFASILKQNMYIINGFPYLHKDET' A
#
# COMPACT_ATOMS: atom_id res chain seq x y z
N MET A 1 14.25 16.48 8.67
CA MET A 1 13.43 16.06 9.82
C MET A 1 12.00 15.87 9.33
N HIS A 2 11.50 14.63 9.27
CA HIS A 2 10.10 14.36 8.93
C HIS A 2 9.28 14.49 10.23
N TYR A 3 8.40 15.48 10.31
CA TYR A 3 7.45 15.59 11.42
C TYR A 3 6.34 14.56 11.22
N ALA A 4 6.22 13.61 12.15
CA ALA A 4 5.05 12.73 12.18
C ALA A 4 3.83 13.56 12.61
N CYS A 5 2.90 13.80 11.68
CA CYS A 5 1.69 14.61 11.91
C CYS A 5 0.72 13.95 12.92
N TYR A 6 0.92 12.66 13.20
CA TYR A 6 0.07 11.90 14.10
C TYR A 6 0.89 10.84 14.86
N LYS A 7 0.69 10.73 16.18
CA LYS A 7 1.26 9.64 16.98
C LYS A 7 0.25 8.49 17.06
N PRO A 8 0.52 7.32 16.45
CA PRO A 8 -0.40 6.18 16.52
C PRO A 8 -0.61 5.72 17.96
N TYR A 9 -1.87 5.57 18.37
CA TYR A 9 -2.24 4.93 19.63
C TYR A 9 -2.49 3.43 19.37
N GLU A 10 -1.50 2.61 19.74
CA GLU A 10 -1.43 1.13 19.86
C GLU A 10 -1.86 0.23 18.69
N ASN A 11 -2.87 0.57 17.88
CA ASN A 11 -3.41 -0.34 16.86
C ASN A 11 -3.05 0.13 15.44
N ILE A 12 -1.87 -0.28 14.99
CA ILE A 12 -1.45 -0.14 13.58
C ILE A 12 -1.83 -1.41 12.83
N SER A 13 -2.56 -1.26 11.73
CA SER A 13 -2.85 -2.30 10.74
C SER A 13 -1.95 -2.13 9.54
N ILE A 14 -1.50 -3.25 8.98
CA ILE A 14 -0.77 -3.27 7.71
C ILE A 14 -1.65 -3.98 6.70
N ASP A 15 -2.05 -3.25 5.66
CA ASP A 15 -2.98 -3.73 4.66
C ASP A 15 -2.40 -3.60 3.26
N GLU A 16 -2.67 -4.60 2.42
CA GLU A 16 -2.27 -4.59 1.01
C GLU A 16 -3.42 -4.08 0.13
N GLN A 17 -3.17 -3.02 -0.64
CA GLN A 17 -4.12 -2.45 -1.57
C GLN A 17 -3.57 -2.44 -2.99
N LEU A 18 -4.41 -2.84 -3.95
CA LEU A 18 -4.10 -2.82 -5.37
C LEU A 18 -4.77 -1.60 -6.00
N PHE A 19 -3.97 -0.70 -6.58
CA PHE A 19 -4.50 0.41 -7.37
C PHE A 19 -4.59 0.01 -8.83
N PRO A 20 -5.80 -0.01 -9.43
CA PRO A 20 -5.94 -0.38 -10.83
C PRO A 20 -5.16 0.58 -11.71
N THR A 21 -4.35 0.03 -12.60
CA THR A 21 -3.67 0.80 -13.64
C THR A 21 -3.70 0.04 -14.96
N LYS A 22 -3.75 0.79 -16.07
CA LYS A 22 -3.54 0.27 -17.42
C LYS A 22 -2.14 0.60 -17.93
N ALA A 23 -1.31 1.28 -17.13
CA ALA A 23 0.06 1.58 -17.49
C ALA A 23 0.89 0.29 -17.54
N GLN A 24 1.69 0.18 -18.60
CA GLN A 24 2.66 -0.90 -18.75
C GLN A 24 3.92 -0.54 -17.96
N CYS A 25 3.87 -0.79 -16.65
CA CYS A 25 5.00 -0.60 -15.74
C CYS A 25 5.54 -1.98 -15.32
N HIS A 26 6.86 -2.08 -15.13
CA HIS A 26 7.51 -3.33 -14.68
C HIS A 26 7.02 -3.81 -13.30
N PHE A 27 6.50 -2.89 -12.48
CA PHE A 27 5.97 -3.17 -11.15
C PHE A 27 4.43 -3.37 -11.11
N THR A 28 3.76 -3.44 -12.28
CA THR A 28 2.34 -3.81 -12.33
C THR A 28 2.19 -5.28 -11.95
N GLN A 29 1.31 -5.55 -10.99
CA GLN A 29 1.04 -6.90 -10.48
C GLN A 29 -0.35 -7.39 -10.86
N TYR A 30 -0.45 -8.72 -11.00
CA TYR A 30 -1.71 -9.43 -11.17
C TYR A 30 -2.16 -10.02 -9.82
N MET A 31 -3.40 -9.70 -9.39
CA MET A 31 -4.04 -10.31 -8.20
C MET A 31 -5.40 -10.92 -8.58
N PRO A 32 -5.51 -12.26 -8.64
CA PRO A 32 -6.71 -12.93 -9.14
C PRO A 32 -7.95 -12.72 -8.26
N ASN A 33 -7.76 -12.47 -6.96
CA ASN A 33 -8.83 -12.33 -5.97
C ASN A 33 -9.40 -10.90 -5.87
N LYS A 34 -8.91 -9.96 -6.68
CA LYS A 34 -9.37 -8.55 -6.69
C LYS A 34 -10.22 -8.30 -7.94
N LEU A 35 -11.22 -7.41 -7.81
CA LEU A 35 -12.10 -7.02 -8.91
C LEU A 35 -11.29 -6.48 -10.11
N HIS A 36 -10.34 -5.59 -9.82
CA HIS A 36 -9.35 -5.15 -10.79
C HIS A 36 -8.12 -6.01 -10.63
N LYS A 37 -7.90 -6.91 -11.59
CA LYS A 37 -6.84 -7.91 -11.47
C LYS A 37 -5.45 -7.34 -11.69
N PHE A 38 -5.31 -6.28 -12.49
CA PHE A 38 -4.02 -5.66 -12.79
C PHE A 38 -3.91 -4.29 -12.13
N GLY A 39 -2.81 -4.04 -11.43
CA GLY A 39 -2.60 -2.79 -10.72
C GLY A 39 -1.23 -2.65 -10.08
N ILE A 40 -0.99 -1.52 -9.44
CA ILE A 40 0.18 -1.27 -8.59
C ILE A 40 -0.19 -1.74 -7.19
N LYS A 41 0.53 -2.73 -6.66
CA LYS A 41 0.36 -3.17 -5.28
C LYS A 41 1.08 -2.20 -4.35
N CYS A 42 0.37 -1.70 -3.35
CA CYS A 42 0.93 -0.85 -2.31
C CYS A 42 0.61 -1.44 -0.93
N ASN A 43 1.59 -1.42 -0.05
CA ASN A 43 1.43 -1.79 1.34
C ASN A 43 1.24 -0.51 2.16
N PHE A 44 0.15 -0.45 2.91
CA PHE A 44 -0.16 0.70 3.76
C PHE A 44 -0.10 0.31 5.23
N ALA A 45 0.51 1.18 6.03
CA ALA A 45 0.36 1.17 7.47
C ALA A 45 -0.72 2.20 7.84
N SER A 46 -1.81 1.74 8.45
CA SER A 46 -2.94 2.57 8.87
C SER A 46 -3.26 2.38 10.35
N ILE A 47 -3.92 3.34 10.97
CA ILE A 47 -4.37 3.23 12.37
C ILE A 47 -5.83 2.83 12.38
N LEU A 48 -6.13 1.72 13.06
CA LEU A 48 -7.48 1.12 13.03
C LEU A 48 -8.50 1.85 13.94
N LYS A 49 -8.08 2.87 14.70
CA LYS A 49 -8.95 3.58 15.66
C LYS A 49 -9.76 4.67 14.96
N GLN A 50 -11.08 4.48 14.86
CA GLN A 50 -12.17 5.43 14.52
C GLN A 50 -12.02 6.29 13.25
N ASN A 51 -10.86 6.91 13.01
CA ASN A 51 -10.46 7.55 11.78
C ASN A 51 -9.27 6.77 11.20
N MET A 52 -9.51 6.02 10.13
CA MET A 52 -8.50 5.22 9.43
C MET A 52 -7.44 6.15 8.78
N TYR A 53 -6.44 6.56 9.55
CA TYR A 53 -5.36 7.42 9.08
C TYR A 53 -4.23 6.57 8.48
N ILE A 54 -3.82 6.91 7.26
CA ILE A 54 -2.66 6.31 6.60
C ILE A 54 -1.40 6.96 7.20
N ILE A 55 -0.59 6.18 7.90
CA ILE A 55 0.70 6.62 8.43
C ILE A 55 1.75 6.57 7.34
N ASN A 56 1.73 5.51 6.54
CA ASN A 56 2.76 5.27 5.53
C ASN A 56 2.21 4.39 4.41
N GLY A 57 2.80 4.50 3.22
CA GLY A 57 2.44 3.72 2.05
C GLY A 57 3.65 3.49 1.17
N PHE A 58 3.96 2.23 0.86
CA PHE A 58 5.06 1.87 -0.03
C PHE A 58 4.55 1.07 -1.23
N PRO A 59 4.84 1.51 -2.47
CA PRO A 59 4.58 0.68 -3.64
C PRO A 59 5.50 -0.53 -3.64
N TYR A 60 4.98 -1.67 -4.04
CA TYR A 60 5.79 -2.85 -4.29
C TYR A 60 6.53 -2.66 -5.61
N LEU A 61 7.81 -2.34 -5.51
CA LEU A 61 8.72 -2.35 -6.64
C LEU A 61 9.21 -3.80 -6.80
N HIS A 62 9.17 -4.30 -8.04
CA HIS A 62 9.69 -5.63 -8.36
C HIS A 62 11.11 -5.75 -7.78
N LYS A 63 11.47 -6.91 -7.19
CA LYS A 63 12.84 -7.12 -6.72
C LYS A 63 13.77 -7.00 -7.93
N ASP A 64 14.81 -6.19 -7.83
CA ASP A 64 15.91 -6.27 -8.79
C ASP A 64 16.39 -7.73 -8.81
N GLU A 65 16.35 -8.36 -9.98
CA GLU A 65 16.83 -9.73 -10.16
C GLU A 65 18.32 -9.76 -9.79
N THR A 66 18.67 -10.53 -8.75
CA THR A 66 20.07 -10.85 -8.37
C THR A 66 20.78 -11.62 -9.47
#